data_AF-A0A4U2Z6A7-F1
#
_entry.id   AF-A0A4U2Z6A7-F1
#
_cell.length_a   1.000
_cell.length_b   1.000
_cell.length_c   1.000
_cell.angle_alpha   90.00
_cell.angle_beta   90.00
_cell.angle_gamma   90.00
#
_symmetry.space_group_name_H-M   'P 1'
#
loop_
_entity.id
_entity.type
_entity.pdbx_description
1 polymer ?
#
loop_
_entity_poly.entity_id
_entity_poly.type
_entity_poly.pdbx_seq_one_letter_code
_entity_poly.pdbx_strand_id
1 'polypeptide(L)'
;MLENSVWRQYNNENNYKEMLAKFCRLSLVDIIDDEKDLYAVLKAKLTKKELRLFAMDSAGISDDEIKAEFSYDDDELEKAKFKLYKKLKQDKVRLAFRATDAVKEDY
;
A
#
# COMPACT_ATOMS: atom_id res chain seq x y z
N MET A 1 -14.40 4.49 7.91
CA MET A 1 -13.35 5.48 8.21
C MET A 1 -12.12 4.78 8.76
N LEU A 2 -10.96 5.05 8.15
CA LEU A 2 -9.65 4.52 8.51
C LEU A 2 -8.91 5.43 9.52
N GLU A 3 -9.64 6.14 10.39
CA GLU A 3 -9.12 7.24 11.23
C GLU A 3 -7.90 6.85 12.08
N ASN A 4 -7.83 5.59 12.53
CA ASN A 4 -6.71 5.06 13.33
C ASN A 4 -5.69 4.24 12.50
N SER A 5 -5.70 4.38 11.17
CA SER A 5 -4.80 3.64 10.29
C SER A 5 -3.40 4.25 10.25
N VAL A 6 -2.40 3.44 9.88
CA VAL A 6 -1.05 3.92 9.58
C VAL A 6 -1.09 4.93 8.42
N TRP A 7 -2.02 4.77 7.48
CA TRP A 7 -2.23 5.73 6.40
C TRP A 7 -2.53 7.15 6.91
N ARG A 8 -3.52 7.26 7.81
CA ARG A 8 -3.97 8.54 8.39
C ARG A 8 -2.94 9.21 9.31
N GLN A 9 -1.89 8.51 9.72
CA GLN A 9 -0.77 9.11 10.46
C GLN A 9 0.09 10.04 9.60
N TYR A 10 0.14 9.79 8.29
CA TYR A 10 1.00 10.54 7.37
C TYR A 10 0.23 11.23 6.23
N ASN A 11 -1.01 10.80 5.96
CA ASN A 11 -1.82 11.30 4.86
C ASN A 11 -3.13 11.92 5.36
N ASN A 12 -3.33 13.20 5.03
CA ASN A 12 -4.57 13.93 5.33
C ASN A 12 -5.73 13.53 4.42
N GLU A 13 -5.43 12.95 3.26
CA GLU A 13 -6.42 12.49 2.28
C GLU A 13 -6.45 10.95 2.20
N ASN A 14 -7.61 10.40 1.85
CA ASN A 14 -7.77 8.95 1.72
C ASN A 14 -7.47 8.47 0.28
N ASN A 15 -6.35 8.91 -0.29
CA ASN A 15 -5.94 8.60 -1.66
C ASN A 15 -5.10 7.32 -1.80
N TYR A 16 -5.08 6.45 -0.78
CA TYR A 16 -4.26 5.22 -0.80
C TYR A 16 -4.67 4.25 -1.92
N LYS A 17 -5.94 4.23 -2.34
CA LYS A 17 -6.41 3.45 -3.49
C LYS A 17 -5.73 3.91 -4.78
N GLU A 18 -5.63 5.23 -4.97
CA GLU A 18 -4.98 5.84 -6.14
C GLU A 18 -3.47 5.61 -6.14
N MET A 19 -2.83 5.79 -4.99
CA MET A 19 -1.41 5.50 -4.84
C MET A 19 -1.13 4.02 -5.09
N LEU A 20 -1.94 3.12 -4.53
CA LEU A 20 -1.80 1.69 -4.75
C LEU A 20 -1.97 1.34 -6.23
N ALA A 21 -2.98 1.89 -6.92
CA ALA A 21 -3.18 1.70 -8.35
C ALA A 21 -1.96 2.11 -9.16
N LYS A 22 -1.41 3.29 -8.87
CA LYS A 22 -0.21 3.84 -9.50
C LYS A 22 1.00 2.92 -9.32
N PHE A 23 1.28 2.49 -8.09
CA PHE A 23 2.46 1.68 -7.78
C PHE A 23 2.32 0.22 -8.23
N CYS A 24 1.12 -0.35 -8.13
CA CYS A 24 0.83 -1.69 -8.62
C CYS A 24 0.68 -1.75 -10.14
N ARG A 25 0.53 -0.61 -10.83
CA ARG A 25 0.15 -0.54 -12.27
C ARG A 25 -1.17 -1.27 -12.54
N LEU A 26 -2.18 -0.99 -11.71
CA LEU A 26 -3.54 -1.50 -11.85
C LEU A 26 -4.48 -0.34 -12.22
N SER A 27 -5.59 -0.65 -12.88
CA SER A 27 -6.65 0.34 -13.07
C SER A 27 -7.42 0.52 -11.74
N LEU A 28 -7.90 1.74 -11.47
CA LEU A 28 -8.72 2.01 -10.28
C LEU A 28 -9.99 1.16 -10.23
N VAL A 29 -10.56 0.84 -11.40
CA VAL A 29 -11.77 0.00 -11.52
C VAL A 29 -11.49 -1.47 -11.21
N ASP A 30 -10.24 -1.91 -11.36
CA ASP A 30 -9.86 -3.30 -11.09
C ASP A 30 -9.59 -3.53 -9.61
N ILE A 31 -9.52 -2.48 -8.79
CA ILE A 31 -9.14 -2.56 -7.37
C ILE A 31 -10.39 -2.63 -6.49
N ILE A 32 -10.30 -3.38 -5.39
CA ILE A 32 -11.34 -3.47 -4.35
C ILE A 32 -11.87 -2.07 -4.03
N ASP A 33 -13.19 -1.90 -4.12
CA ASP A 33 -13.83 -0.60 -3.96
C ASP A 33 -14.03 -0.22 -2.50
N ASP A 34 -14.42 -1.18 -1.65
CA ASP A 34 -14.56 -0.94 -0.22
C ASP A 34 -13.20 -0.65 0.41
N GLU A 35 -13.13 0.52 1.06
CA GLU A 35 -11.88 1.01 1.60
C GLU A 35 -11.36 0.18 2.78
N LYS A 36 -12.26 -0.36 3.60
CA LYS A 36 -11.87 -1.16 4.76
C LYS A 36 -11.33 -2.50 4.29
N ASP A 37 -11.95 -3.10 3.29
CA ASP A 37 -11.53 -4.36 2.71
C ASP A 37 -10.19 -4.23 2.00
N LEU A 38 -10.01 -3.20 1.17
CA LEU A 38 -8.73 -2.92 0.52
C LEU A 38 -7.61 -2.72 1.55
N TYR A 39 -7.88 -1.95 2.61
CA TYR A 39 -6.91 -1.72 3.67
C TYR A 39 -6.64 -2.99 4.52
N ALA A 40 -7.64 -3.86 4.70
CA ALA A 40 -7.47 -5.16 5.35
C ALA A 40 -6.55 -6.08 4.54
N VAL A 41 -6.73 -6.13 3.21
CA VAL A 41 -5.83 -6.87 2.31
C VAL A 41 -4.42 -6.29 2.36
N LEU A 42 -4.26 -4.96 2.34
CA LEU A 42 -2.95 -4.31 2.49
C LEU A 42 -2.24 -4.76 3.77
N LYS A 43 -2.93 -4.75 4.91
CA LYS A 43 -2.38 -5.24 6.19
C LYS A 43 -2.03 -6.73 6.16
N ALA A 44 -2.76 -7.54 5.40
CA ALA A 44 -2.48 -8.98 5.28
C ALA A 44 -1.29 -9.28 4.35
N LYS A 45 -1.04 -8.44 3.34
CA LYS A 45 0.03 -8.64 2.35
C LYS A 45 1.32 -7.91 2.70
N LEU A 46 1.24 -6.78 3.39
CA LEU A 46 2.38 -5.96 3.79
C LEU A 46 2.67 -6.14 5.28
N THR A 47 3.95 -6.19 5.64
CA THR A 47 4.37 -6.08 7.03
C THR A 47 4.08 -4.66 7.57
N LYS A 48 4.07 -4.49 8.90
CA LYS A 48 3.88 -3.17 9.53
C LYS A 48 4.90 -2.13 9.02
N LYS A 49 6.15 -2.53 8.81
CA LYS A 49 7.21 -1.65 8.27
C LYS A 49 6.95 -1.28 6.81
N GLU A 50 6.61 -2.25 5.98
CA GLU A 50 6.26 -2.03 4.57
C GLU A 50 5.04 -1.11 4.41
N LEU A 51 4.00 -1.31 5.22
CA LEU A 51 2.79 -0.48 5.20
C LEU A 51 3.08 0.96 5.65
N ARG A 52 3.93 1.14 6.66
CA ARG A 52 4.37 2.47 7.10
C ARG A 52 5.24 3.14 6.05
N LEU A 53 6.21 2.43 5.48
CA LEU A 53 7.05 2.95 4.40
C LEU A 53 6.19 3.39 3.20
N PHE A 54 5.22 2.57 2.81
CA PHE A 54 4.27 2.92 1.76
C PHE A 54 3.47 4.20 2.08
N ALA A 55 2.98 4.33 3.31
CA ALA A 55 2.22 5.52 3.74
C ALA A 55 3.08 6.78 3.77
N MET A 56 4.32 6.71 4.27
CA MET A 56 5.25 7.84 4.32
C MET A 56 5.72 8.27 2.92
N ASP A 57 6.09 7.31 2.08
CA ASP A 57 6.55 7.57 0.71
C ASP A 57 5.41 8.14 -0.15
N SER A 58 4.18 7.64 0.03
CA SER A 58 3.00 8.19 -0.65
C SER A 58 2.61 9.59 -0.18
N ALA A 59 2.93 9.94 1.07
CA ALA A 59 2.73 11.27 1.63
C ALA A 59 3.79 12.29 1.15
N GLY A 60 4.80 11.83 0.40
CA GLY A 60 5.90 12.69 -0.06
C GLY A 60 6.88 13.09 1.06
N ILE A 61 6.94 12.30 2.14
CA ILE A 61 7.93 12.51 3.20
C ILE A 61 9.33 12.30 2.64
N SER A 62 10.28 13.15 3.06
CA SER A 62 11.65 13.10 2.55
C SER A 62 12.38 11.81 2.94
N ASP A 63 13.34 11.39 2.11
CA ASP A 63 14.14 10.19 2.39
C ASP A 63 14.90 10.31 3.72
N ASP A 64 15.32 11.52 4.10
CA ASP A 64 15.99 11.76 5.38
C ASP A 64 15.07 11.53 6.58
N GLU A 65 13.82 11.95 6.50
CA GLU A 65 12.82 11.69 7.55
C GLU A 65 12.43 10.22 7.62
N ILE A 66 12.28 9.55 6.46
CA ILE A 66 12.02 8.11 6.42
C ILE A 66 13.21 7.35 7.03
N LYS A 67 14.45 7.71 6.68
CA LYS A 67 15.65 7.11 7.28
C LYS A 67 15.66 7.29 8.80
N ALA A 68 15.35 8.48 9.30
CA ALA A 68 15.30 8.75 10.73
C ALA A 68 14.24 7.89 11.45
N GLU A 69 13.02 7.81 10.91
CA GLU A 69 11.91 7.04 11.48
C GLU A 69 12.20 5.53 11.54
N PHE A 70 12.87 4.99 10.52
CA PHE A 70 13.21 3.57 10.45
C PHE A 70 14.60 3.24 10.99
N SER A 71 15.39 4.26 11.33
CA SER A 71 16.82 4.15 11.64
C SER A 71 17.59 3.43 10.54
N TYR A 72 17.30 3.79 9.28
CA TYR A 72 17.95 3.25 8.09
C TYR A 72 19.09 4.15 7.61
N ASP A 73 20.09 3.55 6.98
CA ASP A 73 21.00 4.24 6.06
C ASP A 73 20.43 4.33 4.62
N ASP A 74 21.16 4.97 3.72
CA ASP A 74 20.74 5.16 2.32
C ASP A 74 20.52 3.81 1.60
N ASP A 75 21.44 2.87 1.80
CA ASP A 75 21.39 1.53 1.21
C ASP A 75 20.19 0.72 1.72
N GLU A 76 19.92 0.80 3.02
CA GLU A 76 18.80 0.13 3.68
C GLU A 76 17.46 0.69 3.23
N LEU A 77 17.36 2.02 3.11
CA LEU A 77 16.15 2.67 2.60
C LEU A 77 15.90 2.26 1.15
N GLU A 78 16.92 2.32 0.28
CA GLU A 78 16.78 1.92 -1.12
C GLU A 78 16.36 0.44 -1.24
N LYS A 79 16.99 -0.45 -0.47
CA LYS A 79 16.63 -1.88 -0.42
C LYS A 79 15.20 -2.08 0.09
N ALA A 80 14.76 -1.31 1.09
CA ALA A 80 13.41 -1.40 1.64
C ALA A 80 12.36 -0.95 0.62
N LYS A 81 12.56 0.21 -0.03
CA LYS A 81 11.68 0.71 -1.09
C LYS A 81 11.64 -0.26 -2.27
N PHE A 82 12.81 -0.75 -2.71
CA PHE A 82 12.89 -1.72 -3.79
C PHE A 82 12.12 -3.00 -3.48
N LYS A 83 12.29 -3.58 -2.28
CA LYS A 83 11.54 -4.78 -1.86
C LYS A 83 10.04 -4.53 -1.83
N LEU A 84 9.59 -3.41 -1.25
CA LEU A 84 8.19 -3.02 -1.19
C LEU A 84 7.58 -2.91 -2.59
N TYR A 85 8.18 -2.12 -3.48
CA TYR A 85 7.64 -1.89 -4.82
C TYR A 85 7.75 -3.11 -5.72
N LYS A 86 8.81 -3.91 -5.57
CA LYS A 86 8.91 -5.21 -6.24
C LYS A 86 7.77 -6.13 -5.79
N LYS A 87 7.45 -6.16 -4.50
CA LYS A 87 6.35 -6.96 -3.94
C LYS A 87 4.98 -6.50 -4.42
N LEU A 88 4.72 -5.18 -4.43
CA LEU A 88 3.47 -4.61 -4.95
C LEU A 88 3.23 -4.91 -6.44
N LYS A 89 4.31 -5.16 -7.20
CA LYS A 89 4.26 -5.55 -8.61
C LYS A 89 4.15 -7.05 -8.85
N GLN A 90 4.24 -7.89 -7.81
CA GLN A 90 4.08 -9.34 -7.96
C GLN A 90 2.61 -9.67 -8.24
N ASP A 91 2.36 -10.57 -9.19
CA ASP A 91 0.99 -10.89 -9.61
C ASP A 91 0.15 -11.45 -8.46
N LYS A 92 0.71 -12.29 -7.59
CA LYS A 92 0.00 -12.79 -6.39
C LYS A 92 -0.48 -11.68 -5.44
N VAL A 93 0.23 -10.55 -5.40
CA VAL A 93 -0.10 -9.39 -4.57
C VAL A 93 -1.13 -8.53 -5.29
N ARG A 94 -0.92 -8.27 -6.59
CA ARG A 94 -1.88 -7.57 -7.45
C ARG A 94 -3.24 -8.23 -7.47
N LEU A 95 -3.27 -9.56 -7.66
CA LEU A 95 -4.51 -10.34 -7.67
C LEU A 95 -5.28 -10.22 -6.35
N ALA A 96 -4.58 -10.07 -5.23
CA ALA A 96 -5.23 -9.89 -3.94
C ALA A 96 -5.86 -8.50 -3.78
N PHE A 97 -5.32 -7.48 -4.44
CA PHE A 97 -5.89 -6.12 -4.43
C PHE A 97 -6.97 -5.93 -5.49
N ARG A 98 -7.07 -6.85 -6.44
CA ARG A 98 -8.13 -6.76 -7.43
C ARG A 98 -9.47 -7.01 -6.77
N ALA A 99 -10.47 -6.24 -7.16
CA ALA A 99 -11.85 -6.63 -6.93
C ALA A 99 -12.01 -7.99 -7.61
N THR A 100 -11.98 -9.07 -6.83
CA THR A 100 -12.42 -10.35 -7.34
C THR A 100 -13.90 -10.15 -7.61
N ASP A 101 -14.28 -10.10 -8.89
CA ASP A 101 -15.61 -10.56 -9.30
C ASP A 101 -15.69 -12.03 -8.87
N ALA A 102 -15.94 -12.24 -7.57
CA ALA A 102 -16.67 -13.40 -7.14
C ALA A 102 -18.03 -13.21 -7.79
N VAL A 103 -18.13 -13.74 -9.02
CA VAL A 103 -19.36 -14.19 -9.63
C VAL A 103 -20.16 -14.81 -8.49
N LYS A 104 -21.16 -14.06 -7.98
CA LYS A 104 -22.23 -14.63 -7.19
C LYS A 104 -23.06 -15.44 -8.17
N GLU A 105 -22.55 -16.61 -8.54
CA GLU A 105 -23.37 -17.69 -9.06
C GLU A 105 -24.09 -18.29 -7.85
N ASP A 106 -25.13 -17.58 -7.40
CA ASP A 106 -26.25 -18.22 -6.71
C ASP A 106 -27.02 -18.99 -7.78
N TYR A 107 -26.80 -20.32 -7.84
CA TYR A 107 -27.67 -21.28 -8.53
C TYR A 107 -28.55 -21.99 -7.52
#